data_AF-A0A015LIE7-F1
#
_entry.id   AF-A0A015LIE7-F1
#
_cell.length_a   1.000
_cell.length_b   1.000
_cell.length_c   1.000
_cell.angle_alpha   90.00
_cell.angle_beta   90.00
_cell.angle_gamma   90.00
#
_symmetry.space_group_name_H-M   'P 1'
#
loop_
_entity.id
_entity.type
_entity.pdbx_description
1 polymer ?
#
loop_
_entity_poly.entity_id
_entity_poly.type
_entity_poly.pdbx_seq_one_letter_code
_entity_poly.pdbx_strand_id
1 'polypeptide(L)'
;MVVRGGRWTILKVVNILSKEIARNREGECLSEKYVYNKALILWKYAKDHLWSANLNCVKNRKTWCPWCAVDNRRSRTIEDMKKFAEKKRVFALQSEYINWRNPLEWQS
;
A
#
# COMPACT_ATOMS: atom_id res chain seq x y z
N MET A 1 26.57 -23.96 23.24
CA MET A 1 25.65 -22.94 23.79
C MET A 1 24.59 -22.63 22.74
N VAL A 2 23.35 -23.06 22.97
CA VAL A 2 22.22 -22.92 22.04
C VAL A 2 21.61 -21.53 22.20
N VAL A 3 21.78 -20.66 21.20
CA VAL A 3 21.05 -19.38 21.15
C VAL A 3 19.66 -19.61 20.58
N ARG A 4 18.65 -19.34 21.40
CA ARG A 4 17.22 -19.56 21.13
C ARG A 4 16.78 -18.87 19.83
N GLY A 5 16.25 -19.69 18.92
CA GLY A 5 15.75 -19.31 17.60
C GLY A 5 14.57 -18.35 17.66
N GLY A 6 14.52 -17.46 16.67
CA GLY A 6 13.41 -16.53 16.46
C GLY A 6 13.83 -15.28 15.67
N ARG A 7 15.06 -14.78 15.88
CA ARG A 7 15.51 -13.52 15.26
C ARG A 7 15.95 -13.69 13.80
N TRP A 8 16.48 -14.85 13.41
CA TRP A 8 17.05 -15.04 12.06
C TRP A 8 15.99 -15.24 10.96
N THR A 9 14.94 -16.02 11.23
CA THR A 9 13.84 -16.25 10.27
C THR A 9 13.09 -14.96 9.96
N ILE A 10 12.83 -14.14 10.99
CA ILE A 10 12.13 -12.85 10.84
C ILE A 10 12.91 -11.89 9.94
N LEU A 11 14.23 -11.79 10.12
CA LEU A 11 15.08 -10.89 9.31
C LEU A 11 15.12 -11.29 7.83
N LYS A 12 15.14 -12.60 7.53
CA LYS A 12 15.08 -13.09 6.14
C LYS A 12 13.74 -12.78 5.46
N VAL A 13 12.63 -12.98 6.17
CA VAL A 13 11.28 -12.69 5.65
C VAL A 13 11.09 -11.22 5.32
N VAL A 14 11.62 -10.31 6.16
CA VAL A 14 11.51 -8.85 5.95
C VAL A 14 12.26 -8.40 4.70
N ASN A 15 13.43 -8.97 4.41
CA ASN A 15 14.17 -8.66 3.18
C ASN A 15 13.38 -9.06 1.92
N ILE A 16 12.86 -10.29 1.89
CA ILE A 16 12.06 -10.80 0.76
C ILE A 16 10.79 -9.94 0.56
N LEU A 17 10.06 -9.69 1.65
CA LEU A 17 8.84 -8.89 1.62
C LEU A 17 9.07 -7.46 1.11
N SER A 18 10.19 -6.83 1.47
CA SER A 18 10.54 -5.49 0.99
C SER A 18 10.73 -5.44 -0.52
N LYS A 19 11.41 -6.43 -1.11
CA LYS A 19 11.64 -6.53 -2.55
C LYS A 19 10.34 -6.79 -3.31
N GLU A 20 9.49 -7.66 -2.79
CA GLU A 20 8.18 -7.96 -3.40
C GLU A 20 7.26 -6.73 -3.39
N ILE A 21 7.22 -6.00 -2.26
CA ILE A 21 6.47 -4.75 -2.13
C ILE A 21 6.93 -3.70 -3.13
N ALA A 22 8.25 -3.59 -3.34
CA ALA A 22 8.82 -2.67 -4.31
C ALA A 22 8.41 -3.04 -5.74
N ARG A 23 8.57 -4.31 -6.10
CA ARG A 23 8.20 -4.84 -7.42
C ARG A 23 6.73 -4.62 -7.74
N ASN A 24 5.84 -4.88 -6.79
CA ASN A 24 4.39 -4.67 -6.95
C ASN A 24 3.98 -3.19 -7.10
N ARG A 25 4.89 -2.26 -6.78
CA ARG A 25 4.67 -0.81 -6.88
C ARG A 25 5.60 -0.14 -7.89
N GLU A 26 6.09 -0.92 -8.86
CA GLU A 26 6.96 -0.44 -9.94
C GLU A 26 8.18 0.32 -9.40
N GLY A 27 8.80 -0.26 -8.38
CA GLY A 27 10.01 0.28 -7.77
C GLY A 27 10.94 -0.82 -7.28
N GLU A 28 12.04 -0.39 -6.67
CA GLU A 28 13.11 -1.26 -6.23
C GLU A 28 13.46 -0.99 -4.77
N CYS A 29 13.80 -2.06 -4.06
CA CYS A 29 14.41 -1.98 -2.74
C CYS A 29 15.93 -2.07 -2.93
N LEU A 30 16.65 -0.98 -2.63
CA LEU A 30 18.09 -0.86 -2.85
C LEU A 30 18.93 -1.32 -1.65
N SER A 31 18.29 -1.62 -0.52
CA SER A 31 19.00 -2.09 0.67
C SER A 31 19.29 -3.59 0.57
N GLU A 32 20.57 -3.94 0.49
CA GLU A 32 21.02 -5.34 0.45
C GLU A 32 21.04 -5.99 1.85
N LYS A 33 21.28 -5.18 2.90
CA LYS A 33 21.43 -5.67 4.28
C LYS A 33 20.09 -6.02 4.90
N TYR A 34 20.10 -6.97 5.84
CA TYR A 34 18.92 -7.35 6.63
C TYR A 34 18.40 -6.15 7.42
N VAL A 35 17.20 -5.66 7.07
CA VAL A 35 16.61 -4.47 7.69
C VAL A 35 15.54 -4.94 8.66
N TYR A 36 15.64 -4.63 9.94
CA TYR A 36 14.56 -4.90 10.90
C TYR A 36 13.36 -3.99 10.59
N ASN A 37 12.14 -4.32 11.03
CA ASN A 37 10.92 -3.57 10.72
C ASN A 37 10.97 -2.05 11.01
N LYS A 38 11.86 -1.61 11.92
CA LYS A 38 12.05 -0.19 12.28
C LYS A 38 13.22 0.47 11.54
N ALA A 39 14.12 -0.29 10.93
CA ALA A 39 15.28 0.26 10.25
C ALA A 39 14.88 0.86 8.90
N LEU A 40 15.63 1.88 8.49
CA LEU A 40 15.38 2.59 7.25
C LEU A 40 15.85 1.75 6.06
N ILE A 41 14.96 1.57 5.10
CA ILE A 41 15.21 0.90 3.81
C ILE A 41 15.28 2.00 2.76
N LEU A 42 16.25 1.91 1.85
CA LEU A 42 16.33 2.75 0.68
C LEU A 42 15.45 2.17 -0.43
N TRP A 43 14.51 2.98 -0.91
CA TRP A 43 13.55 2.64 -1.96
C TRP A 43 13.80 3.51 -3.18
N LYS A 44 13.52 2.94 -4.35
CA LYS A 44 13.52 3.61 -5.65
C LYS A 44 12.14 3.43 -6.29
N TYR A 45 11.60 4.48 -6.89
CA TYR A 45 10.39 4.41 -7.71
C TYR A 45 10.74 4.59 -9.18
N ALA A 46 9.91 4.08 -10.10
CA ALA A 46 10.12 4.15 -11.55
C ALA A 46 10.49 5.55 -12.10
N LYS A 47 10.02 6.64 -11.46
CA LYS A 47 10.39 8.02 -11.81
C LYS A 47 11.76 8.47 -11.28
N ASP A 48 12.64 7.52 -10.94
CA ASP A 48 13.96 7.74 -10.33
C ASP A 48 13.93 8.47 -8.97
N HIS A 49 12.78 8.44 -8.29
CA HIS A 49 12.67 8.98 -6.94
C HIS A 49 13.27 8.03 -5.91
N LEU A 50 14.19 8.53 -5.09
CA LEU A 50 14.89 7.77 -4.06
C LEU A 50 14.50 8.29 -2.68
N TRP A 51 14.02 7.41 -1.78
CA TRP A 51 13.75 7.81 -0.39
C TRP A 51 14.07 6.71 0.61
N SER A 52 14.33 7.14 1.85
CA SER A 52 14.50 6.24 2.98
C SER A 52 13.20 6.14 3.79
N ALA A 53 12.69 4.93 3.98
CA ALA A 53 11.53 4.65 4.82
C ALA A 53 11.62 3.24 5.40
N ASN A 54 11.05 3.03 6.59
CA ASN A 54 10.96 1.67 7.14
C ASN A 54 9.84 0.87 6.45
N LEU A 55 9.93 -0.46 6.52
CA LEU A 55 8.96 -1.35 5.88
C LEU A 55 7.53 -1.17 6.41
N ASN A 56 7.38 -0.90 7.70
CA ASN A 56 6.07 -0.71 8.33
C ASN A 56 5.34 0.50 7.75
N CYS A 57 6.05 1.60 7.53
CA CYS A 57 5.53 2.80 6.89
C CYS A 57 5.09 2.51 5.46
N VAL A 58 5.93 1.82 4.68
CA VAL A 58 5.63 1.49 3.28
C VAL A 58 4.46 0.50 3.14
N LYS A 59 4.39 -0.50 4.02
CA LYS A 59 3.35 -1.54 3.98
C LYS A 59 2.00 -1.01 4.45
N ASN A 60 1.98 -0.28 5.56
CA ASN A 60 0.74 0.09 6.24
C ASN A 60 0.25 1.50 5.91
N ARG A 61 1.10 2.37 5.35
CA ARG A 61 0.65 3.69 4.89
C ARG A 61 0.34 3.65 3.40
N LYS A 62 -0.72 4.34 2.98
CA LYS A 62 -1.12 4.52 1.56
C LYS A 62 -0.20 5.51 0.82
N THR A 63 1.07 5.59 1.21
CA THR A 63 2.04 6.56 0.70
C THR A 63 3.29 5.80 0.35
N TRP A 64 3.46 5.57 -0.96
CA TRP A 64 4.60 4.84 -1.51
C TRP A 64 5.80 5.78 -1.67
N CYS A 65 5.70 6.75 -2.57
CA CYS A 65 6.73 7.75 -2.84
C CYS A 65 6.26 9.13 -2.31
N PRO A 66 7.05 9.84 -1.48
CA PRO A 66 6.62 11.11 -0.90
C PRO A 66 6.44 12.21 -1.95
N TRP A 67 7.31 12.27 -2.97
CA TRP A 67 7.16 13.21 -4.08
C TRP A 67 5.89 12.95 -4.88
N CYS A 68 5.65 11.70 -5.30
CA CYS A 68 4.44 11.34 -6.02
C CYS A 68 3.17 11.58 -5.18
N ALA A 69 3.26 11.41 -3.86
CA ALA A 69 2.13 11.70 -2.97
C ALA A 69 1.83 13.21 -2.86
N VAL A 70 2.83 14.07 -2.99
CA VAL A 70 2.66 15.52 -3.07
C VAL A 70 2.15 15.92 -4.45
N ASP A 71 2.74 15.40 -5.52
CA ASP A 71 2.33 15.67 -6.90
C ASP A 71 0.88 15.26 -7.15
N ASN A 72 0.48 14.06 -6.72
CA ASN A 72 -0.91 13.58 -6.86
C ASN A 72 -1.91 14.40 -6.01
N ARG A 73 -1.46 15.10 -4.96
CA ARG A 73 -2.31 16.05 -4.22
C ARG A 73 -2.45 17.38 -4.95
N ARG A 74 -1.37 17.83 -5.60
CA ARG A 74 -1.30 19.14 -6.29
C ARG A 74 -1.84 19.10 -7.71
N SER A 75 -1.76 17.95 -8.39
CA SER A 75 -2.03 17.77 -9.80
C SER A 75 -3.22 16.83 -10.05
N ARG A 76 -4.37 17.11 -9.40
CA ARG A 76 -5.63 16.47 -9.82
C ARG A 76 -6.10 17.15 -11.09
N THR A 77 -6.01 16.46 -12.21
CA THR A 77 -6.54 16.97 -13.48
C THR A 77 -8.07 16.85 -13.52
N ILE A 78 -8.72 17.57 -14.44
CA ILE A 78 -10.17 17.43 -14.68
C ILE A 78 -10.51 15.97 -15.03
N GLU A 79 -9.60 15.26 -15.70
CA GLU A 79 -9.78 13.86 -16.08
C GLU A 79 -9.70 12.91 -14.88
N ASP A 80 -8.81 13.18 -13.91
CA ASP A 80 -8.79 12.46 -12.64
C ASP A 80 -10.08 12.67 -11.84
N MET A 81 -10.63 13.88 -11.88
CA MET A 81 -11.92 14.19 -11.25
C MET A 81 -13.08 13.43 -11.92
N LYS A 82 -13.09 13.34 -13.26
CA LYS A 82 -14.07 12.55 -14.02
C LYS A 82 -13.99 11.06 -13.66
N LYS A 83 -12.80 10.46 -13.71
CA LYS A 83 -12.60 9.04 -13.32
C LYS A 83 -13.01 8.77 -11.87
N PHE A 84 -12.74 9.70 -10.95
CA PHE A 84 -13.16 9.58 -9.56
C PHE A 84 -14.69 9.61 -9.42
N ALA A 85 -15.36 10.52 -10.13
CA ALA A 85 -16.82 10.62 -10.15
C ALA A 85 -17.46 9.36 -10.75
N GLU A 86 -16.92 8.83 -11.86
CA GLU A 86 -17.37 7.58 -12.47
C GLU A 86 -17.21 6.40 -11.52
N LYS A 87 -16.06 6.27 -10.86
CA LYS A 87 -15.84 5.21 -9.87
C LYS A 87 -16.85 5.28 -8.71
N LYS A 88 -17.17 6.49 -8.24
CA LYS A 88 -18.18 6.70 -7.20
C LYS A 88 -19.59 6.38 -7.69
N ARG A 89 -19.92 6.73 -8.94
CA ARG A 89 -21.19 6.36 -9.58
C ARG A 89 -21.34 4.85 -9.69
N VAL A 90 -20.31 4.15 -10.16
CA VAL A 90 -20.30 2.68 -10.25
C VAL A 90 -20.44 2.05 -8.86
N PHE A 91 -19.76 2.59 -7.84
CA PHE A 91 -19.90 2.12 -6.46
C PHE A 91 -21.34 2.29 -5.94
N ALA A 92 -21.98 3.43 -6.21
CA ALA A 92 -23.37 3.69 -5.81
C ALA A 92 -24.39 2.78 -6.51
N LEU A 93 -24.12 2.42 -7.77
CA LEU A 93 -24.94 1.48 -8.55
C LEU A 93 -24.74 0.02 -8.11
N GLN A 94 -23.54 -0.33 -7.64
CA GLN A 94 -23.29 -1.65 -7.05
C GLN A 94 -23.86 -1.77 -5.63
N SER A 95 -23.96 -0.65 -4.91
CA SER A 95 -24.64 -0.56 -3.63
C SER A 95 -26.11 -0.18 -3.78
N GLU A 96 -26.85 -0.80 -4.71
CA GLU A 96 -28.31 -0.69 -4.75
C GLU A 96 -28.87 -1.12 -3.38
N TYR A 97 -29.00 -0.12 -2.52
CA TYR A 97 -30.03 0.10 -1.52
C TYR A 97 -30.80 -1.16 -1.11
N ILE A 98 -30.26 -1.93 -0.17
CA ILE A 98 -31.13 -2.64 0.77
C ILE A 98 -31.80 -1.54 1.59
N ASN A 99 -32.98 -1.12 1.12
CA ASN A 99 -33.84 -0.17 1.81
C ASN A 99 -34.17 -0.75 3.20
N TRP A 100 -33.96 0.01 4.27
CA TRP A 100 -34.41 -0.36 5.62
C TRP A 100 -35.94 -0.55 5.73
N ARG A 101 -36.70 -0.18 4.69
CA ARG A 101 -38.15 -0.34 4.58
C ARG A 101 -38.65 -1.62 3.92
N ASN A 102 -37.79 -2.60 3.63
CA ASN A 102 -38.27 -3.95 3.33
C ASN A 102 -38.01 -4.84 4.55
N PRO A 103 -38.98 -5.01 5.47
CA PRO A 103 -38.91 -6.10 6.43
C PRO A 103 -38.80 -7.39 5.62
N LEU A 104 -37.77 -8.19 5.91
CA LEU A 104 -37.72 -9.56 5.43
C LEU A 104 -39.00 -10.25 5.91
N GLU A 105 -39.93 -10.54 5.00
CA GLU A 105 -41.09 -11.34 5.34
C GLU A 105 -40.57 -12.72 5.78
N TRP A 106 -40.85 -13.04 7.04
CA TRP A 106 -40.59 -14.35 7.61
C TRP A 106 -41.51 -15.36 6.91
N GLN A 107 -40.93 -16.27 6.14
CA GLN A 107 -41.66 -17.44 5.67
C GLN A 107 -41.89 -18.37 6.87
N SER A 108 -43.16 -18.56 7.23
CA SER A 108 -43.67 -19.67 8.04
C SER A 108 -43.96 -20.87 7.16
#